data_AF-A0A3N5JFL5-F1
#
_entry.id   AF-A0A3N5JFL5-F1
#
_cell.length_a   1.000
_cell.length_b   1.000
_cell.length_c   1.000
_cell.angle_alpha   90.00
_cell.angle_beta   90.00
_cell.angle_gamma   90.00
#
_symmetry.space_group_name_H-M   'P 1'
#
loop_
_entity.id
_entity.type
_entity.pdbx_description
1 polymer ?
#
loop_
_entity_poly.entity_id
_entity_poly.type
_entity_poly.pdbx_seq_one_letter_code
_entity_poly.pdbx_strand_id
1 'polypeptide(L)'
;GRAKAAINLPSEETKLNRPKKYSRKGEKGAALATVLLAMMGLTIIGTTAFLMSGADLKIMSHYRDSQQALYAAEAGVQRLLAGFRGHPELFLLKKSGSEIPLPFQEPAQVNWKQFRLWVESLQYDPGAVPGFVELIVRAVDPLNQTSARLKATILGAFSGGPQEATPPFRLGLLTAGSLEMGGALQLQTHIHANQGFNLDPALVDGLRQQQFTVNQSADPLRSDYREAWEVPVLQPADFERLRGQAQEKGNQYFAGPQTLKLTGDQQGSLVFVDGEVTLQGEEVSGITLVSTGRITFKGTARCNGDQKLTVAFLAGGDIFLETATEAAAVFWSGGAFIPPVSGRLEGLIVSRGSIHSSGPLIFRRSERLDNPYLPHPPLKGEFTLKGWLQL
;
A
#
# COMPACT_ATOMS: atom_id res chain seq x y z
N GLY A 1 44.69 23.05 -60.70
CA GLY A 1 44.20 23.11 -62.08
C GLY A 1 43.04 24.09 -62.15
N ARG A 2 43.05 24.94 -63.19
CA ARG A 2 41.96 25.80 -63.71
C ARG A 2 41.44 26.91 -62.78
N ALA A 3 41.25 28.16 -63.20
CA ALA A 3 41.56 28.85 -64.45
C ALA A 3 41.59 30.36 -64.13
N LYS A 4 42.64 31.05 -64.59
CA LYS A 4 42.73 32.52 -64.62
C LYS A 4 41.84 33.02 -65.74
N ALA A 5 40.81 33.81 -65.42
CA ALA A 5 40.08 34.62 -66.38
C ALA A 5 40.49 36.08 -66.18
N ALA A 6 41.30 36.58 -67.12
CA ALA A 6 41.67 37.98 -67.23
C ALA A 6 40.55 38.73 -67.96
N ILE A 7 39.92 39.70 -67.29
CA ILE A 7 38.97 40.62 -67.90
C ILE A 7 39.67 41.97 -68.03
N ASN A 8 39.94 42.34 -69.28
CA ASN A 8 40.36 43.67 -69.71
C ASN A 8 39.26 44.68 -69.38
N LEU A 9 39.59 45.67 -68.54
CA LEU A 9 38.78 46.86 -68.36
C LEU A 9 39.44 48.03 -69.13
N PRO A 10 38.67 48.81 -69.90
CA PRO A 10 39.18 49.92 -70.68
C PRO A 10 39.65 51.07 -69.78
N SER A 11 40.85 51.58 -70.06
CA SER A 11 41.39 52.81 -69.48
C SER A 11 40.65 54.02 -70.04
N GLU A 12 39.55 54.38 -69.40
CA GLU A 12 38.84 55.63 -69.69
C GLU A 12 39.53 56.78 -68.95
N GLU A 13 40.23 57.62 -69.72
CA GLU A 13 40.85 58.86 -69.27
C GLU A 13 39.87 59.69 -68.45
N THR A 14 40.05 59.63 -67.13
CA THR A 14 39.27 60.40 -66.18
C THR A 14 39.73 61.84 -66.28
N LYS A 15 39.04 62.63 -67.12
CA LYS A 15 39.18 64.09 -67.14
C LYS A 15 39.03 64.59 -65.71
N LEU A 16 40.12 65.13 -65.18
CA LEU A 16 40.23 65.74 -63.86
C LEU A 16 39.29 66.95 -63.81
N ASN A 17 38.02 66.69 -63.52
CA ASN A 17 36.97 67.69 -63.38
C ASN A 17 37.29 68.47 -62.10
N ARG A 18 37.94 69.63 -62.27
CA ARG A 18 38.28 70.51 -61.16
C ARG A 18 37.00 70.81 -60.39
N PRO A 19 36.92 70.52 -59.08
CA PRO A 19 35.70 70.72 -58.32
C PRO A 19 35.34 72.21 -58.38
N LYS A 20 34.20 72.52 -59.00
CA LYS A 20 33.56 73.83 -58.87
C LYS A 20 33.38 74.07 -57.38
N LYS A 21 34.03 75.10 -56.83
CA LYS A 21 33.80 75.58 -55.46
C LYS A 21 32.37 76.11 -55.37
N TYR A 22 31.42 75.21 -55.12
CA TYR A 22 30.08 75.58 -54.73
C TYR A 22 30.18 76.30 -53.38
N SER A 23 29.72 77.56 -53.36
CA SER A 23 29.66 78.39 -52.17
C SER A 23 28.67 77.75 -51.18
N ARG A 24 29.20 77.01 -50.19
CA ARG A 24 28.47 76.33 -49.10
C ARG A 24 27.84 77.29 -48.07
N LYS A 25 27.25 78.41 -48.52
CA LYS A 25 26.57 79.36 -47.63
C LYS A 25 25.09 79.04 -47.40
N GLY A 26 24.49 78.09 -48.15
CA GLY A 26 23.10 77.65 -47.97
C GLY A 26 22.90 76.24 -47.36
N GLU A 27 23.92 75.37 -47.37
CA GLU A 27 23.76 73.95 -46.98
C GLU A 27 23.95 73.67 -45.47
N LYS A 28 24.44 74.66 -44.70
CA LYS A 28 24.74 74.48 -43.27
C LYS A 28 23.48 74.21 -42.43
N GLY A 29 22.32 74.73 -42.84
CA GLY A 29 21.04 74.48 -42.17
C GLY A 29 20.48 73.07 -42.44
N ALA A 30 20.62 72.59 -43.68
CA ALA A 30 20.13 71.26 -44.08
C ALA A 30 20.93 70.12 -43.43
N ALA A 31 22.25 70.28 -43.31
CA ALA A 31 23.11 69.31 -42.62
C ALA A 31 22.77 69.21 -41.12
N LEU A 32 22.46 70.33 -40.46
CA LEU A 32 22.04 70.32 -39.06
C LEU A 32 20.67 69.63 -38.88
N ALA A 33 19.70 69.95 -39.74
CA ALA A 33 18.37 69.36 -39.68
C ALA A 33 18.38 67.84 -39.92
N THR A 34 19.19 67.37 -40.87
CA THR A 34 19.34 65.93 -41.16
C THR A 34 19.97 65.17 -40.00
N VAL A 35 21.02 65.72 -39.37
CA VAL A 35 21.63 65.11 -38.18
C VAL A 35 20.64 65.08 -37.01
N LEU A 36 19.87 66.14 -36.80
CA LEU A 36 18.89 66.21 -35.72
C LEU A 36 17.75 65.20 -35.92
N LEU A 37 17.22 65.06 -37.14
CA LEU A 37 16.23 64.05 -37.48
C LEU A 37 16.78 62.63 -37.33
N ALA A 38 18.02 62.39 -37.73
CA ALA A 38 18.68 61.08 -37.55
C ALA A 38 18.86 60.73 -36.07
N MET A 39 19.30 61.69 -35.24
CA MET A 39 19.41 61.49 -33.79
C MET A 39 18.05 61.24 -33.14
N MET A 40 17.02 61.99 -33.53
CA MET A 40 15.64 61.76 -33.05
C MET A 40 15.15 60.36 -33.42
N GLY A 41 15.37 59.92 -34.67
CA GLY A 41 15.03 58.57 -35.12
C GLY A 41 15.76 57.48 -34.32
N LEU A 42 17.08 57.63 -34.11
CA LEU A 42 17.87 56.70 -33.30
C LEU A 42 17.42 56.67 -31.84
N THR A 43 17.03 57.81 -31.28
CA THR A 43 16.55 57.90 -29.89
C THR A 43 15.24 57.16 -29.74
N ILE A 44 14.30 57.35 -30.67
CA ILE A 44 13.01 56.63 -30.69
C ILE A 44 13.25 55.11 -30.78
N ILE A 45 14.11 54.65 -31.70
CA ILE A 45 14.44 53.22 -31.84
C ILE A 45 15.08 52.68 -30.55
N GLY A 46 16.02 53.42 -29.96
CA GLY A 46 16.68 53.04 -28.71
C GLY A 46 15.71 52.93 -27.53
N THR A 47 14.80 53.89 -27.37
CA THR A 47 13.76 53.86 -26.33
C THR A 47 12.80 52.69 -26.55
N THR A 48 12.36 52.44 -27.78
CA THR A 48 11.50 51.29 -28.10
C THR A 48 12.18 49.96 -27.78
N ALA A 49 13.45 49.79 -28.16
CA ALA A 49 14.22 48.58 -27.85
C ALA A 49 14.39 48.36 -26.34
N PHE A 50 14.62 49.43 -25.57
CA PHE A 50 14.70 49.37 -24.11
C PHE A 50 13.37 48.97 -23.46
N LEU A 51 12.26 49.57 -23.90
CA LEU A 51 10.93 49.25 -23.39
C LEU A 51 10.53 47.80 -23.73
N MET A 52 10.84 47.33 -24.95
CA MET A 52 10.62 45.94 -25.36
C MET A 52 11.42 44.97 -24.49
N SER A 53 12.71 45.25 -24.27
CA SER A 53 13.56 44.44 -23.38
C SER A 53 13.02 44.41 -21.94
N GLY A 54 12.51 45.54 -21.44
CA GLY A 54 11.88 45.61 -20.11
C GLY A 54 10.60 44.78 -20.02
N ALA A 55 9.78 44.74 -21.08
CA ALA A 55 8.59 43.90 -21.16
C ALA A 55 8.96 42.42 -21.20
N ASP A 56 9.93 42.04 -22.01
CA ASP A 56 10.41 40.65 -22.11
C ASP A 56 10.96 40.15 -20.78
N LEU A 57 11.74 40.97 -20.07
CA LEU A 57 12.24 40.62 -18.73
C LEU A 57 11.10 40.41 -17.72
N LYS A 58 10.04 41.23 -17.75
CA LYS A 58 8.87 41.03 -16.89
C LYS A 58 8.12 39.75 -17.22
N ILE A 59 7.92 39.46 -18.50
CA ILE A 59 7.27 38.22 -18.95
C ILE A 59 8.10 37.01 -18.50
N MET A 60 9.42 37.05 -18.66
CA MET A 60 10.31 35.97 -18.22
C MET A 60 10.32 35.81 -16.70
N SER A 61 10.24 36.90 -15.93
CA SER A 61 10.10 36.82 -14.47
C SER A 61 8.79 36.14 -14.08
N HIS A 62 7.66 36.59 -14.62
CA HIS A 62 6.35 35.98 -14.32
C HIS A 62 6.28 34.50 -14.74
N TYR A 63 6.89 34.15 -15.88
CA TYR A 63 6.99 32.77 -16.32
C TYR A 63 7.81 31.92 -15.33
N ARG A 64 8.98 32.41 -14.91
CA ARG A 64 9.82 31.72 -13.92
C ARG A 64 9.10 31.55 -12.59
N ASP A 65 8.46 32.59 -12.08
CA ASP A 65 7.80 32.57 -10.77
C ASP A 65 6.55 31.64 -10.81
N SER A 66 5.84 31.61 -11.94
CA SER A 66 4.76 30.64 -12.19
C SER A 66 5.26 29.19 -12.20
N GLN A 67 6.39 28.91 -12.87
CA GLN A 67 7.01 27.58 -12.87
C GLN A 67 7.44 27.16 -11.46
N GLN A 68 7.99 28.07 -10.65
CA GLN A 68 8.35 27.78 -9.27
C GLN A 68 7.12 27.47 -8.40
N ALA A 69 6.02 28.21 -8.56
CA ALA A 69 4.76 27.92 -7.88
C ALA A 69 4.21 26.54 -8.30
N LEU A 70 4.31 26.17 -9.58
CA LEU A 70 3.91 24.85 -10.07
C LEU A 70 4.73 23.74 -9.37
N TYR A 71 6.06 23.85 -9.34
CA TYR A 71 6.91 22.88 -8.63
C TYR A 71 6.60 22.79 -7.13
N ALA A 72 6.20 23.89 -6.50
CA ALA A 72 5.76 23.87 -5.11
C ALA A 72 4.44 23.09 -4.95
N ALA A 73 3.48 23.24 -5.88
CA ALA A 73 2.25 22.47 -5.88
C ALA A 73 2.50 20.97 -6.11
N GLU A 74 3.41 20.62 -7.04
CA GLU A 74 3.84 19.24 -7.27
C GLU A 74 4.46 18.62 -6.01
N ALA A 75 5.30 19.37 -5.29
CA ALA A 75 5.87 18.92 -4.03
C ALA A 75 4.79 18.64 -2.96
N GLY A 76 3.68 19.40 -2.97
CA GLY A 76 2.52 19.10 -2.15
C GLY A 76 1.86 17.77 -2.50
N VAL A 77 1.66 17.49 -3.79
CA VAL A 77 1.16 16.18 -4.24
C VAL A 77 2.08 15.05 -3.78
N GLN A 78 3.40 15.22 -3.93
CA GLN A 78 4.38 14.22 -3.49
C GLN A 78 4.38 14.02 -1.97
N ARG A 79 4.23 15.10 -1.20
CA ARG A 79 4.10 15.01 0.27
C ARG A 79 2.84 14.26 0.69
N LEU A 80 1.72 14.48 0.01
CA LEU A 80 0.49 13.74 0.25
C LEU A 80 0.66 12.25 -0.10
N LEU A 81 1.26 11.96 -1.25
CA LEU A 81 1.56 10.59 -1.69
C LEU A 81 2.46 9.85 -0.70
N ALA A 82 3.49 10.52 -0.19
CA ALA A 82 4.36 9.99 0.86
C ALA A 82 3.58 9.74 2.17
N GLY A 83 2.67 10.65 2.53
CA GLY A 83 1.76 10.47 3.67
C GLY A 83 0.91 9.20 3.53
N PHE A 84 0.30 8.97 2.37
CA PHE A 84 -0.47 7.74 2.11
C PHE A 84 0.40 6.49 2.13
N ARG A 85 1.63 6.53 1.61
CA ARG A 85 2.56 5.39 1.67
C ARG A 85 2.98 5.05 3.10
N GLY A 86 3.16 6.05 3.96
CA GLY A 86 3.47 5.84 5.38
C GLY A 86 2.27 5.39 6.20
N HIS A 87 1.07 5.82 5.81
CA HIS A 87 -0.19 5.58 6.50
C HIS A 87 -1.32 5.23 5.53
N PRO A 88 -1.34 4.01 4.95
CA PRO A 88 -2.35 3.60 3.98
C PRO A 88 -3.79 3.69 4.50
N GLU A 89 -3.96 3.59 5.82
CA GLU A 89 -5.23 3.74 6.53
C GLU A 89 -5.87 5.13 6.32
N LEU A 90 -5.07 6.19 6.12
CA LEU A 90 -5.60 7.53 5.86
C LEU A 90 -6.42 7.55 4.57
N PHE A 91 -5.97 6.81 3.57
CA PHE A 91 -6.65 6.69 2.28
C PHE A 91 -7.89 5.80 2.39
N LEU A 92 -7.78 4.62 3.03
CA LEU A 92 -8.90 3.70 3.21
C LEU A 92 -10.06 4.33 4.00
N LEU A 93 -9.74 5.04 5.07
CA LEU A 93 -10.72 5.67 5.95
C LEU A 93 -11.21 7.03 5.41
N LYS A 94 -10.79 7.40 4.19
CA LYS A 94 -11.15 8.67 3.54
C LYS A 94 -10.89 9.88 4.43
N LYS A 95 -9.76 9.87 5.16
CA LYS A 95 -9.41 10.93 6.11
C LYS A 95 -9.21 12.26 5.40
N SER A 96 -9.44 13.36 6.12
CA SER A 96 -9.31 14.72 5.59
C SER A 96 -8.91 15.70 6.69
N GLY A 97 -8.61 16.94 6.32
CA GLY A 97 -8.28 17.98 7.29
C GLY A 97 -6.94 17.75 7.99
N SER A 98 -6.93 17.91 9.31
CA SER A 98 -5.72 17.87 10.14
C SER A 98 -5.07 16.49 10.26
N GLU A 99 -5.75 15.43 9.83
CA GLU A 99 -5.22 14.06 9.85
C GLU A 99 -4.22 13.79 8.70
N ILE A 100 -4.13 14.72 7.74
CA ILE A 100 -3.24 14.63 6.58
C ILE A 100 -2.09 15.64 6.73
N PRO A 101 -0.86 15.32 6.29
CA PRO A 101 0.33 16.18 6.46
C PRO A 101 0.33 17.50 5.66
N LEU A 102 -0.83 17.97 5.19
CA LEU A 102 -1.02 19.23 4.48
C LEU A 102 -2.30 19.93 4.96
N PRO A 103 -2.28 21.27 5.13
CA PRO A 103 -3.47 22.02 5.50
C PRO A 103 -4.50 22.02 4.36
N PHE A 104 -5.78 22.17 4.72
CA PHE A 104 -6.92 22.30 3.79
C PHE A 104 -7.38 23.75 3.60
N GLN A 105 -6.69 24.68 4.23
CA GLN A 105 -6.94 26.12 4.15
C GLN A 105 -5.61 26.81 3.85
N GLU A 106 -5.68 27.96 3.19
CA GLU A 106 -4.49 28.77 2.92
C GLU A 106 -3.84 29.15 4.27
N PRO A 107 -2.59 28.74 4.50
CA PRO A 107 -1.93 29.04 5.76
C PRO A 107 -1.61 30.54 5.84
N ALA A 108 -1.74 31.15 7.02
CA ALA A 108 -1.40 32.56 7.21
C ALA A 108 0.10 32.85 6.97
N GLN A 109 0.94 31.84 7.19
CA GLN A 109 2.39 31.90 7.01
C GLN A 109 2.87 30.88 5.98
N VAL A 110 4.06 31.12 5.45
CA VAL A 110 4.75 30.21 4.54
C VAL A 110 5.03 28.89 5.26
N ASN A 111 4.60 27.77 4.66
CA ASN A 111 4.79 26.42 5.19
C ASN A 111 5.65 25.52 4.29
N TRP A 112 6.12 26.05 3.14
CA TRP A 112 7.01 25.35 2.23
C TRP A 112 7.98 26.31 1.53
N LYS A 113 9.23 26.39 2.00
CA LYS A 113 10.26 27.33 1.50
C LYS A 113 9.77 28.79 1.55
N GLN A 114 9.34 29.35 0.41
CA GLN A 114 8.76 30.69 0.27
C GLN A 114 7.26 30.67 -0.09
N PHE A 115 6.67 29.48 -0.24
CA PHE A 115 5.30 29.27 -0.69
C PHE A 115 4.35 28.93 0.47
N ARG A 116 3.13 29.44 0.35
CA ARG A 116 1.96 28.93 1.08
C ARG A 116 1.36 27.79 0.28
N LEU A 117 1.32 26.60 0.85
CA LEU A 117 0.94 25.35 0.21
C LEU A 117 -0.22 24.69 0.97
N TRP A 118 -1.30 24.35 0.28
CA TRP A 118 -2.45 23.66 0.87
C TRP A 118 -3.21 22.81 -0.14
N VAL A 119 -4.02 21.89 0.37
CA VAL A 119 -4.98 21.10 -0.41
C VAL A 119 -6.28 21.90 -0.51
N GLU A 120 -6.59 22.39 -1.70
CA GLU A 120 -7.82 23.14 -1.98
C GLU A 120 -9.04 22.21 -2.07
N SER A 121 -8.86 20.99 -2.60
CA SER A 121 -9.90 19.98 -2.69
C SER A 121 -9.31 18.58 -2.59
N LEU A 122 -10.03 17.66 -1.95
CA LEU A 122 -9.71 16.23 -1.86
C LEU A 122 -11.01 15.44 -1.98
N GLN A 123 -11.13 14.60 -2.99
CA GLN A 123 -12.33 13.81 -3.28
C GLN A 123 -11.95 12.35 -3.50
N TYR A 124 -12.45 11.48 -2.63
CA TYR A 124 -12.23 10.04 -2.73
C TYR A 124 -13.25 9.39 -3.65
N ASP A 125 -12.86 8.26 -4.24
CA ASP A 125 -13.79 7.31 -4.85
C ASP A 125 -14.94 6.96 -3.87
N PRO A 126 -16.22 7.02 -4.30
CA PRO A 126 -17.35 6.67 -3.45
C PRO A 126 -17.38 5.21 -2.98
N GLY A 127 -16.62 4.30 -3.60
CA GLY A 127 -16.54 2.89 -3.21
C GLY A 127 -16.22 2.67 -1.72
N ALA A 128 -16.66 1.53 -1.16
CA ALA A 128 -16.41 1.18 0.24
C ALA A 128 -14.90 1.14 0.57
N VAL A 129 -14.11 0.60 -0.36
CA VAL A 129 -12.67 0.76 -0.43
C VAL A 129 -12.40 1.70 -1.62
N PRO A 130 -11.86 2.91 -1.40
CA PRO A 130 -11.60 3.82 -2.50
C PRO A 130 -10.50 3.26 -3.42
N GLY A 131 -10.71 3.28 -4.74
CA GLY A 131 -9.68 2.94 -5.72
C GLY A 131 -8.79 4.12 -6.13
N PHE A 132 -9.28 5.35 -5.92
CA PHE A 132 -8.54 6.57 -6.23
C PHE A 132 -8.95 7.75 -5.32
N VAL A 133 -8.13 8.80 -5.36
CA VAL A 133 -8.43 10.12 -4.82
C VAL A 133 -8.02 11.19 -5.83
N GLU A 134 -8.90 12.15 -6.06
CA GLU A 134 -8.60 13.37 -6.79
C GLU A 134 -8.31 14.50 -5.82
N LEU A 135 -7.26 15.27 -6.07
CA LEU A 135 -6.90 16.42 -5.26
C LEU A 135 -6.58 17.64 -6.12
N ILE A 136 -6.78 18.82 -5.54
CA ILE A 136 -6.28 20.09 -6.07
C ILE A 136 -5.33 20.66 -5.02
N VAL A 137 -4.06 20.81 -5.37
CA VAL A 137 -3.06 21.47 -4.52
C VAL A 137 -2.80 22.85 -5.08
N ARG A 138 -2.75 23.84 -4.17
CA ARG A 138 -2.46 25.23 -4.52
C ARG A 138 -1.21 25.70 -3.80
N ALA A 139 -0.35 26.37 -4.57
CA ALA A 139 0.83 27.04 -4.06
C ALA A 139 0.77 28.53 -4.41
N VAL A 140 1.07 29.39 -3.44
CA VAL A 140 1.10 30.86 -3.60
C VAL A 140 2.42 31.40 -3.08
N ASP A 141 3.11 32.20 -3.90
CA ASP A 141 4.21 33.04 -3.46
C ASP A 141 3.64 34.40 -3.00
N PRO A 142 3.66 34.70 -1.69
CA PRO A 142 3.10 35.95 -1.18
C PRO A 142 3.91 37.19 -1.61
N LEU A 143 5.19 37.03 -1.98
CA LEU A 143 6.06 38.15 -2.39
C LEU A 143 5.80 38.56 -3.83
N ASN A 144 5.72 37.58 -4.73
CA ASN A 144 5.53 37.83 -6.17
C ASN A 144 4.06 37.78 -6.60
N GLN A 145 3.15 37.45 -5.68
CA GLN A 145 1.71 37.24 -5.93
C GLN A 145 1.43 36.20 -7.03
N THR A 146 2.37 35.31 -7.30
CA THR A 146 2.21 34.22 -8.26
C THR A 146 1.58 33.00 -7.60
N SER A 147 0.68 32.33 -8.31
CA SER A 147 0.05 31.11 -7.82
C SER A 147 -0.03 30.04 -8.89
N ALA A 148 -0.02 28.78 -8.48
CA ALA A 148 -0.27 27.64 -9.33
C ALA A 148 -1.28 26.70 -8.66
N ARG A 149 -2.12 26.09 -9.47
CA ARG A 149 -3.11 25.07 -9.06
C ARG A 149 -2.85 23.81 -9.86
N LEU A 150 -2.76 22.69 -9.15
CA LEU A 150 -2.45 21.40 -9.74
C LEU A 150 -3.54 20.40 -9.33
N LYS A 151 -4.32 19.92 -10.31
CA LYS A 151 -5.21 18.78 -10.12
C LYS A 151 -4.41 17.50 -10.32
N ALA A 152 -4.48 16.56 -9.38
CA ALA A 152 -3.81 15.27 -9.47
C ALA A 152 -4.76 14.13 -9.10
N THR A 153 -4.56 12.97 -9.71
CA THR A 153 -5.28 11.74 -9.37
C THR A 153 -4.29 10.69 -8.86
N ILE A 154 -4.45 10.27 -7.61
CA ILE A 154 -3.65 9.19 -7.00
C ILE A 154 -4.51 7.93 -6.98
N LEU A 155 -3.99 6.84 -7.53
CA LEU A 155 -4.57 5.51 -7.42
C LEU A 155 -4.04 4.82 -6.17
N GLY A 156 -4.91 4.11 -5.46
CA GLY A 156 -4.56 3.27 -4.33
C GLY A 156 -4.90 1.81 -4.65
N ALA A 157 -3.92 0.93 -4.52
CA ALA A 157 -4.14 -0.51 -4.46
C ALA A 157 -3.74 -1.00 -3.07
N PHE A 158 -4.58 -1.83 -2.46
CA PHE A 158 -4.38 -2.28 -1.08
C PHE A 158 -4.19 -3.79 -1.05
N SER A 159 -3.25 -4.21 -0.22
CA SER A 159 -3.10 -5.60 0.21
C SER A 159 -2.86 -5.63 1.72
N GLY A 160 -3.15 -6.75 2.35
CA GLY A 160 -3.14 -6.90 3.80
C GLY A 160 -4.35 -6.26 4.49
N GLY A 161 -4.18 -6.01 5.78
CA GLY A 161 -5.22 -5.45 6.64
C GLY A 161 -6.27 -6.49 7.09
N PRO A 162 -7.25 -6.05 7.91
CA PRO A 162 -8.20 -6.94 8.59
C PRO A 162 -9.06 -7.79 7.66
N GLN A 163 -9.17 -7.39 6.40
CA GLN A 163 -9.97 -8.09 5.40
C GLN A 163 -9.18 -9.12 4.58
N GLU A 164 -7.83 -9.09 4.63
CA GLU A 164 -7.02 -10.06 3.91
C GLU A 164 -6.45 -11.09 4.89
N ALA A 165 -6.90 -12.34 4.75
CA ALA A 165 -6.28 -13.46 5.44
C ALA A 165 -4.80 -13.53 5.04
N THR A 166 -3.89 -13.60 6.03
CA THR A 166 -2.46 -13.74 5.76
C THR A 166 -2.22 -14.94 4.83
N PRO A 167 -1.19 -14.93 3.97
CA PRO A 167 -0.93 -16.05 3.05
C PRO A 167 -0.96 -17.44 3.72
N PRO A 168 -0.43 -17.63 4.95
CA PRO A 168 -0.59 -18.86 5.73
C PRO A 168 -2.04 -19.35 5.90
N PHE A 169 -2.98 -18.43 6.11
CA PHE A 169 -4.40 -18.72 6.28
C PHE A 169 -5.14 -19.03 4.97
N ARG A 170 -4.45 -18.99 3.82
CA ARG A 170 -5.05 -19.44 2.54
C ARG A 170 -4.84 -20.92 2.28
N LEU A 171 -3.83 -21.56 2.87
CA LEU A 171 -3.52 -22.95 2.57
C LEU A 171 -4.53 -23.91 3.20
N GLY A 172 -5.02 -23.62 4.41
CA GLY A 172 -6.00 -24.44 5.12
C GLY A 172 -5.34 -25.46 6.04
N LEU A 173 -4.35 -26.25 5.60
CA LEU A 173 -3.44 -26.98 6.49
C LEU A 173 -1.99 -26.53 6.25
N LEU A 174 -1.37 -25.92 7.26
CA LEU A 174 0.01 -25.47 7.21
C LEU A 174 0.76 -25.91 8.47
N THR A 175 1.86 -26.64 8.29
CA THR A 175 2.74 -27.02 9.40
C THR A 175 4.23 -26.79 9.10
N ALA A 176 4.99 -26.36 10.12
CA ALA A 176 6.44 -26.32 10.05
C ALA A 176 7.10 -27.67 10.44
N GLY A 177 6.31 -28.59 10.97
CA GLY A 177 6.69 -29.97 11.26
C GLY A 177 6.28 -30.93 10.15
N SER A 178 6.06 -32.19 10.55
CA SER A 178 5.53 -33.24 9.69
C SER A 178 4.00 -33.25 9.70
N LEU A 179 3.38 -33.69 8.60
CA LEU A 179 1.97 -34.05 8.57
C LEU A 179 1.81 -35.57 8.54
N GLU A 180 1.30 -36.14 9.62
CA GLU A 180 1.06 -37.56 9.77
C GLU A 180 -0.44 -37.81 9.84
N MET A 181 -1.00 -38.48 8.84
CA MET A 181 -2.45 -38.69 8.77
C MET A 181 -2.74 -40.14 8.39
N GLY A 182 -3.39 -40.86 9.30
CA GLY A 182 -3.84 -42.24 9.14
C GLY A 182 -5.37 -42.35 9.12
N GLY A 183 -5.87 -43.50 8.65
CA GLY A 183 -7.30 -43.78 8.56
C GLY A 183 -7.97 -43.17 7.31
N ALA A 184 -9.30 -43.24 7.26
CA ALA A 184 -10.08 -42.72 6.14
C ALA A 184 -10.21 -41.19 6.23
N LEU A 185 -9.52 -40.45 5.35
CA LEU A 185 -9.53 -39.00 5.38
C LEU A 185 -10.25 -38.42 4.16
N GLN A 186 -11.01 -37.36 4.38
CA GLN A 186 -11.60 -36.54 3.35
C GLN A 186 -11.15 -35.10 3.56
N LEU A 187 -10.14 -34.68 2.81
CA LEU A 187 -9.58 -33.34 2.89
C LEU A 187 -10.13 -32.51 1.73
N GLN A 188 -10.61 -31.31 1.97
CA GLN A 188 -11.04 -30.34 0.94
C GLN A 188 -10.31 -29.02 1.19
N THR A 189 -8.98 -29.03 1.00
CA THR A 189 -8.08 -27.96 1.41
C THR A 189 -6.74 -28.04 0.66
N HIS A 190 -5.93 -26.98 0.70
CA HIS A 190 -4.51 -27.11 0.39
C HIS A 190 -3.75 -27.56 1.63
N ILE A 191 -2.57 -28.13 1.40
CA ILE A 191 -1.76 -28.73 2.46
C ILE A 191 -0.29 -28.39 2.21
N HIS A 192 0.39 -27.94 3.26
CA HIS A 192 1.83 -27.68 3.26
C HIS A 192 2.47 -28.17 4.57
N ALA A 193 3.59 -28.88 4.47
CA ALA A 193 4.33 -29.41 5.62
C ALA A 193 5.84 -29.34 5.40
N ASN A 194 6.54 -28.51 6.18
CA ASN A 194 7.97 -28.24 6.01
C ASN A 194 8.87 -29.46 6.24
N GLN A 195 8.45 -30.45 7.03
CA GLN A 195 9.20 -31.69 7.27
C GLN A 195 8.58 -32.90 6.57
N GLY A 196 7.75 -32.67 5.56
CA GLY A 196 7.15 -33.70 4.72
C GLY A 196 5.89 -34.34 5.30
N PHE A 197 5.47 -35.42 4.62
CA PHE A 197 4.17 -36.06 4.78
C PHE A 197 4.35 -37.56 5.04
N ASN A 198 3.61 -38.08 6.02
CA ASN A 198 3.41 -39.51 6.21
C ASN A 198 1.91 -39.80 6.12
N LEU A 199 1.46 -40.16 4.92
CA LEU A 199 0.07 -40.41 4.60
C LEU A 199 -0.12 -41.90 4.33
N ASP A 200 -1.24 -42.45 4.78
CA ASP A 200 -1.67 -43.80 4.38
C ASP A 200 -1.64 -43.93 2.84
N PRO A 201 -0.99 -44.94 2.24
CA PRO A 201 -0.95 -45.12 0.79
C PRO A 201 -2.33 -45.09 0.12
N ALA A 202 -3.37 -45.60 0.79
CA ALA A 202 -4.74 -45.56 0.27
C ALA A 202 -5.27 -44.11 0.10
N LEU A 203 -4.75 -43.17 0.90
CA LEU A 203 -5.08 -41.76 0.81
C LEU A 203 -4.46 -41.09 -0.41
N VAL A 204 -3.23 -41.47 -0.76
CA VAL A 204 -2.47 -40.85 -1.86
C VAL A 204 -3.23 -40.96 -3.17
N ASP A 205 -3.90 -42.10 -3.42
CA ASP A 205 -4.70 -42.30 -4.62
C ASP A 205 -5.97 -41.45 -4.64
N GLY A 206 -6.62 -41.27 -3.48
CA GLY A 206 -7.76 -40.36 -3.35
C GLY A 206 -7.38 -38.89 -3.54
N LEU A 207 -6.21 -38.48 -3.02
CA LEU A 207 -5.72 -37.12 -3.18
C LEU A 207 -5.36 -36.77 -4.63
N ARG A 208 -4.81 -37.73 -5.39
CA ARG A 208 -4.50 -37.54 -6.82
C ARG A 208 -5.75 -37.25 -7.67
N GLN A 209 -6.90 -37.81 -7.30
CA GLN A 209 -8.14 -37.63 -8.05
C GLN A 209 -8.84 -36.30 -7.77
N GLN A 210 -8.60 -35.68 -6.61
CA GLN A 210 -9.31 -34.48 -6.15
C GLN A 210 -8.54 -33.16 -6.35
N GLN A 211 -7.55 -33.13 -7.25
CA GLN A 211 -6.80 -31.91 -7.64
C GLN A 211 -6.12 -31.19 -6.45
N PHE A 212 -5.53 -31.92 -5.51
CA PHE A 212 -4.71 -31.29 -4.47
C PHE A 212 -3.33 -30.90 -4.99
N THR A 213 -2.89 -29.70 -4.63
CA THR A 213 -1.48 -29.31 -4.74
C THR A 213 -0.79 -29.64 -3.42
N VAL A 214 -0.07 -30.75 -3.40
CA VAL A 214 0.84 -31.08 -2.28
C VAL A 214 2.18 -30.40 -2.57
N ASN A 215 2.48 -29.33 -1.83
CA ASN A 215 3.73 -28.60 -1.97
C ASN A 215 4.70 -29.01 -0.85
N GLN A 216 5.22 -30.25 -0.85
CA GLN A 216 6.62 -30.50 -0.46
C GLN A 216 7.02 -31.98 -0.45
N SER A 217 8.27 -32.18 -0.83
CA SER A 217 9.05 -33.39 -0.59
C SER A 217 10.03 -33.09 0.55
N ALA A 218 10.27 -34.06 1.44
CA ALA A 218 11.26 -33.90 2.52
C ALA A 218 12.71 -33.89 2.01
N ASP A 219 12.93 -34.24 0.74
CA ASP A 219 14.25 -34.32 0.12
C ASP A 219 14.55 -33.04 -0.69
N PRO A 220 15.49 -32.18 -0.23
CA PRO A 220 15.87 -30.96 -0.94
C PRO A 220 16.55 -31.22 -2.30
N LEU A 221 16.92 -32.47 -2.59
CA LEU A 221 17.52 -32.86 -3.86
C LEU A 221 16.49 -33.28 -4.92
N ARG A 222 15.21 -33.46 -4.55
CA ARG A 222 14.17 -33.80 -5.53
C ARG A 222 13.68 -32.55 -6.26
N SER A 223 13.42 -32.70 -7.54
CA SER A 223 12.98 -31.61 -8.42
C SER A 223 11.62 -30.98 -8.05
N ASP A 224 10.86 -31.63 -7.18
CA ASP A 224 9.58 -31.16 -6.65
C ASP A 224 9.72 -30.42 -5.30
N TYR A 225 10.95 -30.26 -4.79
CA TYR A 225 11.21 -29.43 -3.62
C TYR A 225 10.86 -27.96 -3.91
N ARG A 226 9.97 -27.40 -3.09
CA ARG A 226 9.70 -25.96 -3.01
C ARG A 226 10.25 -25.46 -1.69
N GLU A 227 10.75 -24.22 -1.67
CA GLU A 227 11.24 -23.57 -0.45
C GLU A 227 10.21 -23.70 0.68
N ALA A 228 10.71 -23.92 1.90
CA ALA A 228 9.89 -23.97 3.11
C ALA A 228 9.02 -22.72 3.21
N TRP A 229 7.73 -22.91 3.45
CA TRP A 229 6.85 -21.79 3.72
C TRP A 229 7.13 -21.30 5.13
N GLU A 230 7.17 -19.98 5.27
CA GLU A 230 7.22 -19.37 6.59
C GLU A 230 5.90 -19.64 7.31
N VAL A 231 5.97 -20.42 8.38
CA VAL A 231 4.83 -20.67 9.26
C VAL A 231 4.85 -19.61 10.36
N PRO A 232 3.81 -18.77 10.43
CA PRO A 232 3.81 -17.63 11.33
C PRO A 232 3.82 -18.11 12.78
N VAL A 233 4.52 -17.37 13.61
CA VAL A 233 4.77 -17.68 15.02
C VAL A 233 4.03 -16.67 15.88
N LEU A 234 3.27 -17.14 16.86
CA LEU A 234 2.79 -16.26 17.92
C LEU A 234 3.98 -15.79 18.75
N GLN A 235 4.37 -14.54 18.57
CA GLN A 235 5.49 -13.95 19.31
C GLN A 235 5.05 -13.57 20.73
N PRO A 236 5.98 -13.47 21.69
CA PRO A 236 5.66 -12.96 23.03
C PRO A 236 4.91 -11.61 23.00
N ALA A 237 5.27 -10.73 22.07
CA ALA A 237 4.58 -9.44 21.89
C ALA A 237 3.12 -9.58 21.47
N ASP A 238 2.76 -10.63 20.71
CA ASP A 238 1.37 -10.90 20.33
C ASP A 238 0.55 -11.31 21.56
N PHE A 239 1.11 -12.14 22.44
CA PHE A 239 0.46 -12.52 23.70
C PHE A 239 0.29 -11.33 24.63
N GLU A 240 1.29 -10.47 24.78
CA GLU A 240 1.16 -9.24 25.60
C GLU A 240 0.06 -8.31 25.07
N ARG A 241 0.00 -8.12 23.74
CA ARG A 241 -1.06 -7.32 23.10
C ARG A 241 -2.44 -7.91 23.36
N LEU A 242 -2.62 -9.21 23.11
CA LEU A 242 -3.90 -9.90 23.31
C LEU A 242 -4.29 -9.95 24.80
N ARG A 243 -3.32 -10.09 25.72
CA ARG A 243 -3.56 -10.00 27.16
C ARG A 243 -4.12 -8.63 27.54
N GLY A 244 -3.53 -7.55 27.03
CA GLY A 244 -4.02 -6.18 27.25
C GLY A 244 -5.46 -5.99 26.73
N GLN A 245 -5.74 -6.44 25.50
CA GLN A 245 -7.10 -6.39 24.92
C GLN A 245 -8.11 -7.23 25.72
N ALA A 246 -7.68 -8.36 26.28
CA ALA A 246 -8.55 -9.23 27.07
C ALA A 246 -8.99 -8.62 28.40
N GLN A 247 -8.30 -7.58 28.87
CA GLN A 247 -8.65 -6.82 30.07
C GLN A 247 -9.63 -5.66 29.78
N GLU A 248 -9.93 -5.38 28.51
CA GLU A 248 -10.92 -4.40 28.11
C GLU A 248 -12.36 -4.90 28.34
N LYS A 249 -13.32 -3.95 28.44
CA LYS A 249 -14.72 -4.28 28.72
C LYS A 249 -15.30 -5.20 27.63
N GLY A 250 -15.88 -6.33 28.04
CA GLY A 250 -16.50 -7.31 27.15
C GLY A 250 -15.62 -8.52 26.85
N ASN A 251 -14.35 -8.47 27.24
CA ASN A 251 -13.40 -9.58 27.13
C ASN A 251 -13.12 -10.22 28.51
N GLN A 252 -12.40 -11.33 28.51
CA GLN A 252 -12.11 -12.09 29.73
C GLN A 252 -10.62 -12.45 29.81
N TYR A 253 -10.01 -12.20 30.96
CA TYR A 253 -8.65 -12.60 31.29
C TYR A 253 -8.64 -13.55 32.49
N PHE A 254 -7.91 -14.65 32.36
CA PHE A 254 -7.67 -15.61 33.43
C PHE A 254 -6.18 -15.87 33.62
N ALA A 255 -5.71 -15.82 34.86
CA ALA A 255 -4.34 -16.21 35.21
C ALA A 255 -4.28 -17.69 35.57
N GLY A 256 -3.23 -18.39 35.11
CA GLY A 256 -3.01 -19.80 35.39
C GLY A 256 -3.93 -20.74 34.61
N PRO A 257 -3.80 -22.07 34.83
CA PRO A 257 -4.59 -23.06 34.11
C PRO A 257 -6.09 -22.95 34.39
N GLN A 258 -6.93 -23.15 33.36
CA GLN A 258 -8.38 -23.00 33.46
C GLN A 258 -9.15 -24.17 32.85
N THR A 259 -10.33 -24.42 33.40
CA THR A 259 -11.38 -25.23 32.75
C THR A 259 -12.59 -24.34 32.50
N LEU A 260 -12.91 -24.12 31.23
CA LEU A 260 -13.99 -23.23 30.81
C LEU A 260 -15.15 -24.05 30.25
N LYS A 261 -16.37 -23.60 30.50
CA LYS A 261 -17.60 -24.13 29.89
C LYS A 261 -18.29 -22.99 29.18
N LEU A 262 -18.41 -23.09 27.86
CA LEU A 262 -19.02 -22.05 27.02
C LEU A 262 -20.08 -22.67 26.12
N THR A 263 -21.17 -21.94 25.90
CA THR A 263 -22.26 -22.38 25.02
C THR A 263 -22.76 -21.23 24.16
N GLY A 264 -23.11 -21.52 22.92
CA GLY A 264 -23.67 -20.54 21.97
C GLY A 264 -22.69 -19.43 21.52
N ASP A 265 -23.25 -18.32 21.04
CA ASP A 265 -22.50 -17.18 20.53
C ASP A 265 -21.89 -16.33 21.64
N GLN A 266 -20.57 -16.18 21.60
CA GLN A 266 -19.78 -15.40 22.55
C GLN A 266 -19.61 -13.93 22.13
N GLN A 267 -20.37 -13.46 21.15
CA GLN A 267 -20.49 -12.04 20.75
C GLN A 267 -19.18 -11.37 20.31
N GLY A 268 -18.27 -12.14 19.71
CA GLY A 268 -16.95 -11.65 19.30
C GLY A 268 -15.99 -11.40 20.47
N SER A 269 -16.22 -12.02 21.64
CA SER A 269 -15.36 -11.81 22.80
C SER A 269 -13.98 -12.47 22.64
N LEU A 270 -12.99 -11.84 23.25
CA LEU A 270 -11.65 -12.38 23.45
C LEU A 270 -11.55 -12.98 24.86
N VAL A 271 -11.15 -14.25 24.93
CA VAL A 271 -10.82 -14.94 26.17
C VAL A 271 -9.33 -15.26 26.17
N PHE A 272 -8.60 -14.70 27.12
CA PHE A 272 -7.17 -14.94 27.27
C PHE A 272 -6.89 -15.72 28.56
N VAL A 273 -6.17 -16.83 28.44
CA VAL A 273 -5.73 -17.67 29.56
C VAL A 273 -4.21 -17.67 29.62
N ASP A 274 -3.64 -17.13 30.69
CA ASP A 274 -2.20 -17.22 30.94
C ASP A 274 -1.82 -18.55 31.61
N GLY A 275 -1.94 -19.61 30.82
CA GLY A 275 -1.74 -20.99 31.24
C GLY A 275 -2.43 -21.94 30.26
N GLU A 276 -2.49 -23.22 30.62
CA GLU A 276 -3.23 -24.23 29.84
C GLU A 276 -4.75 -24.06 30.01
N VAL A 277 -5.53 -24.40 28.97
CA VAL A 277 -6.99 -24.32 29.03
C VAL A 277 -7.64 -25.60 28.52
N THR A 278 -8.61 -26.10 29.28
CA THR A 278 -9.57 -27.10 28.83
C THR A 278 -10.91 -26.42 28.58
N LEU A 279 -11.33 -26.32 27.33
CA LEU A 279 -12.63 -25.75 26.96
C LEU A 279 -13.64 -26.88 26.67
N GLN A 280 -14.75 -26.86 27.40
CA GLN A 280 -15.95 -27.65 27.11
C GLN A 280 -16.96 -26.74 26.40
N GLY A 281 -17.10 -26.93 25.09
CA GLY A 281 -17.94 -26.08 24.24
C GLY A 281 -19.17 -26.81 23.71
N GLU A 282 -20.34 -26.17 23.76
CA GLU A 282 -21.55 -26.63 23.08
C GLU A 282 -22.04 -25.54 22.12
N GLU A 283 -21.92 -25.79 20.82
CA GLU A 283 -22.28 -24.86 19.75
C GLU A 283 -21.60 -23.49 19.87
N VAL A 284 -20.34 -23.48 20.28
CA VAL A 284 -19.60 -22.23 20.50
C VAL A 284 -19.37 -21.51 19.18
N SER A 285 -19.69 -20.22 19.13
CA SER A 285 -19.37 -19.33 18.01
C SER A 285 -18.90 -17.95 18.51
N GLY A 286 -18.30 -17.15 17.62
CA GLY A 286 -17.98 -15.75 17.95
C GLY A 286 -16.96 -15.56 19.08
N ILE A 287 -15.96 -16.43 19.19
CA ILE A 287 -14.93 -16.35 20.25
C ILE A 287 -13.52 -16.38 19.68
N THR A 288 -12.63 -15.64 20.32
CA THR A 288 -11.18 -15.90 20.22
C THR A 288 -10.68 -16.40 21.56
N LEU A 289 -10.24 -17.65 21.63
CA LEU A 289 -9.60 -18.22 22.82
C LEU A 289 -8.09 -18.24 22.61
N VAL A 290 -7.37 -17.53 23.47
CA VAL A 290 -5.92 -17.44 23.48
C VAL A 290 -5.38 -18.10 24.74
N SER A 291 -4.36 -18.92 24.60
CA SER A 291 -3.67 -19.58 25.71
C SER A 291 -2.17 -19.47 25.51
N THR A 292 -1.43 -19.08 26.55
CA THR A 292 0.04 -19.12 26.53
C THR A 292 0.58 -20.56 26.58
N GLY A 293 -0.24 -21.52 27.01
CA GLY A 293 0.06 -22.95 27.06
C GLY A 293 -0.71 -23.77 26.02
N ARG A 294 -1.11 -24.98 26.43
CA ARG A 294 -1.91 -25.93 25.65
C ARG A 294 -3.39 -25.59 25.68
N ILE A 295 -4.08 -25.77 24.55
CA ILE A 295 -5.55 -25.77 24.46
C ILE A 295 -6.04 -27.22 24.28
N THR A 296 -6.93 -27.67 25.16
CA THR A 296 -7.70 -28.91 25.01
C THR A 296 -9.17 -28.53 24.75
N PHE A 297 -9.72 -28.91 23.60
CA PHE A 297 -11.11 -28.62 23.26
C PHE A 297 -11.96 -29.89 23.26
N LYS A 298 -13.13 -29.79 23.90
CA LYS A 298 -14.13 -30.84 24.01
C LYS A 298 -15.48 -30.29 23.57
N GLY A 299 -16.05 -30.84 22.51
CA GLY A 299 -17.42 -30.54 22.09
C GLY A 299 -17.52 -29.93 20.70
N THR A 300 -18.38 -28.91 20.53
CA THR A 300 -18.72 -28.39 19.21
C THR A 300 -18.50 -26.88 19.06
N ALA A 301 -17.97 -26.49 17.90
CA ALA A 301 -17.82 -25.10 17.48
C ALA A 301 -18.40 -24.91 16.07
N ARG A 302 -19.15 -23.84 15.85
CA ARG A 302 -19.89 -23.59 14.60
C ARG A 302 -19.46 -22.27 13.97
N CYS A 303 -19.58 -22.18 12.65
CA CYS A 303 -19.59 -20.89 11.96
C CYS A 303 -20.80 -20.07 12.42
N ASN A 304 -20.71 -18.75 12.40
CA ASN A 304 -21.89 -17.90 12.59
C ASN A 304 -22.87 -18.03 11.39
N GLY A 305 -24.09 -17.48 11.54
CA GLY A 305 -25.19 -17.63 10.57
C GLY A 305 -24.84 -17.33 9.10
N ASP A 306 -23.86 -16.46 8.85
CA ASP A 306 -23.36 -16.13 7.50
C ASP A 306 -22.33 -17.12 6.94
N GLN A 307 -22.09 -18.26 7.60
CA GLN A 307 -21.00 -19.21 7.33
C GLN A 307 -19.60 -18.61 7.44
N LYS A 308 -19.46 -17.52 8.21
CA LYS A 308 -18.17 -16.91 8.52
C LYS A 308 -17.53 -17.64 9.70
N LEU A 309 -16.23 -17.89 9.57
CA LEU A 309 -15.38 -18.48 10.59
C LEU A 309 -15.03 -17.39 11.63
N THR A 310 -15.78 -17.36 12.71
CA THR A 310 -15.62 -16.37 13.79
C THR A 310 -14.88 -16.94 15.01
N VAL A 311 -14.74 -18.28 15.09
CA VAL A 311 -14.03 -18.97 16.18
C VAL A 311 -12.54 -19.07 15.85
N ALA A 312 -11.70 -18.71 16.82
CA ALA A 312 -10.25 -18.90 16.73
C ALA A 312 -9.67 -19.44 18.04
N PHE A 313 -8.76 -20.40 17.92
CA PHE A 313 -7.98 -20.99 19.00
C PHE A 313 -6.49 -20.70 18.76
N LEU A 314 -5.88 -19.90 19.63
CA LEU A 314 -4.48 -19.49 19.54
C LEU A 314 -3.72 -20.03 20.76
N ALA A 315 -2.88 -21.04 20.56
CA ALA A 315 -2.11 -21.67 21.63
C ALA A 315 -0.61 -21.39 21.46
N GLY A 316 0.06 -20.98 22.54
CA GLY A 316 1.52 -20.96 22.61
C GLY A 316 2.12 -22.37 22.56
N GLY A 317 1.41 -23.35 23.11
CA GLY A 317 1.75 -24.78 23.04
C GLY A 317 0.88 -25.54 22.04
N ASP A 318 0.54 -26.78 22.41
CA ASP A 318 -0.25 -27.68 21.56
C ASP A 318 -1.74 -27.32 21.53
N ILE A 319 -2.43 -27.75 20.48
CA ILE A 319 -3.90 -27.81 20.44
C ILE A 319 -4.31 -29.27 20.31
N PHE A 320 -5.15 -29.73 21.24
CA PHE A 320 -5.68 -31.09 21.28
C PHE A 320 -7.21 -31.07 21.21
N LEU A 321 -7.77 -31.76 20.22
CA LEU A 321 -9.22 -31.90 20.06
C LEU A 321 -9.65 -33.30 20.50
N GLU A 322 -10.59 -33.39 21.45
CA GLU A 322 -11.06 -34.70 21.94
C GLU A 322 -11.95 -35.44 20.92
N THR A 323 -12.13 -36.74 21.15
CA THR A 323 -12.94 -37.61 20.30
C THR A 323 -14.34 -37.06 20.06
N ALA A 324 -14.84 -37.22 18.82
CA ALA A 324 -16.16 -36.75 18.38
C ALA A 324 -16.35 -35.22 18.36
N THR A 325 -15.24 -34.46 18.34
CA THR A 325 -15.30 -33.00 18.14
C THR A 325 -15.73 -32.65 16.72
N GLU A 326 -16.72 -31.74 16.61
CA GLU A 326 -17.07 -31.05 15.37
C GLU A 326 -16.76 -29.56 15.54
N ALA A 327 -15.79 -29.03 14.79
CA ALA A 327 -15.34 -27.66 15.01
C ALA A 327 -15.11 -26.92 13.70
N ALA A 328 -15.76 -25.78 13.57
CA ALA A 328 -15.47 -24.77 12.57
C ALA A 328 -14.65 -23.63 13.22
N ALA A 329 -13.32 -23.67 13.09
CA ALA A 329 -12.45 -22.65 13.69
C ALA A 329 -11.12 -22.42 12.93
N VAL A 330 -10.44 -21.34 13.27
CA VAL A 330 -8.99 -21.20 13.03
C VAL A 330 -8.25 -21.82 14.20
N PHE A 331 -7.35 -22.75 13.93
CA PHE A 331 -6.48 -23.37 14.92
C PHE A 331 -5.04 -22.92 14.67
N TRP A 332 -4.47 -22.15 15.58
CA TRP A 332 -3.08 -21.71 15.52
C TRP A 332 -2.31 -22.21 16.73
N SER A 333 -1.44 -23.18 16.52
CA SER A 333 -0.61 -23.78 17.56
C SER A 333 0.87 -23.43 17.41
N GLY A 334 1.49 -22.97 18.49
CA GLY A 334 2.94 -22.85 18.62
C GLY A 334 3.66 -24.19 18.82
N GLY A 335 2.90 -25.23 19.19
CA GLY A 335 3.34 -26.64 19.26
C GLY A 335 2.66 -27.50 18.20
N ALA A 336 2.32 -28.74 18.58
CA ALA A 336 1.63 -29.69 17.71
C ALA A 336 0.11 -29.47 17.68
N PHE A 337 -0.51 -29.80 16.55
CA PHE A 337 -1.97 -29.87 16.44
C PHE A 337 -2.42 -31.32 16.31
N ILE A 338 -3.25 -31.76 17.26
CA ILE A 338 -3.76 -33.13 17.34
C ILE A 338 -5.28 -33.07 17.11
N PRO A 339 -5.76 -33.34 15.87
CA PRO A 339 -7.18 -33.43 15.54
C PRO A 339 -7.88 -34.55 16.32
N PRO A 340 -9.22 -34.56 16.34
CA PRO A 340 -9.94 -35.65 16.98
C PRO A 340 -9.68 -36.97 16.25
N VAL A 341 -9.73 -38.09 16.98
CA VAL A 341 -9.62 -39.44 16.40
C VAL A 341 -10.70 -39.70 15.35
N SER A 342 -11.89 -39.13 15.56
CA SER A 342 -12.98 -39.09 14.59
C SER A 342 -13.69 -37.75 14.70
N GLY A 343 -13.94 -37.08 13.58
CA GLY A 343 -14.69 -35.84 13.59
C GLY A 343 -14.74 -35.12 12.25
N ARG A 344 -15.44 -33.99 12.25
CA ARG A 344 -15.53 -33.07 11.12
C ARG A 344 -14.99 -31.71 11.53
N LEU A 345 -13.97 -31.26 10.82
CA LEU A 345 -13.36 -29.96 11.01
C LEU A 345 -13.61 -29.07 9.79
N GLU A 346 -13.89 -27.81 10.05
CA GLU A 346 -13.95 -26.77 9.03
C GLU A 346 -13.06 -25.59 9.44
N GLY A 347 -12.35 -24.98 8.50
CA GLY A 347 -11.55 -23.79 8.77
C GLY A 347 -10.10 -23.93 8.37
N LEU A 348 -9.20 -23.57 9.28
CA LEU A 348 -7.77 -23.38 9.00
C LEU A 348 -6.94 -23.93 10.15
N ILE A 349 -5.86 -24.65 9.86
CA ILE A 349 -4.90 -25.16 10.84
C ILE A 349 -3.51 -24.64 10.46
N VAL A 350 -2.89 -23.93 11.40
CA VAL A 350 -1.52 -23.43 11.35
C VAL A 350 -0.78 -23.96 12.58
N SER A 351 0.27 -24.76 12.38
CA SER A 351 1.00 -25.39 13.49
C SER A 351 2.50 -25.29 13.28
N ARG A 352 3.25 -24.89 14.32
CA ARG A 352 4.73 -24.94 14.23
C ARG A 352 5.28 -26.35 14.42
N GLY A 353 4.64 -27.14 15.27
CA GLY A 353 4.94 -28.56 15.44
C GLY A 353 4.24 -29.40 14.38
N SER A 354 4.26 -30.72 14.57
CA SER A 354 3.60 -31.65 13.65
C SER A 354 2.08 -31.64 13.78
N ILE A 355 1.42 -32.07 12.72
CA ILE A 355 -0.02 -32.38 12.72
C ILE A 355 -0.15 -33.91 12.66
N HIS A 356 -0.80 -34.52 13.67
CA HIS A 356 -0.91 -35.99 13.77
C HIS A 356 -2.37 -36.44 13.93
N SER A 357 -2.91 -37.13 12.93
CA SER A 357 -4.23 -37.76 12.97
C SER A 357 -4.11 -39.28 12.84
N SER A 358 -4.66 -40.02 13.79
CA SER A 358 -4.62 -41.49 13.80
C SER A 358 -5.92 -42.16 13.35
N GLY A 359 -6.93 -41.40 12.91
CA GLY A 359 -8.26 -41.91 12.63
C GLY A 359 -9.03 -41.09 11.59
N PRO A 360 -10.29 -41.47 11.31
CA PRO A 360 -11.04 -40.88 10.22
C PRO A 360 -11.30 -39.39 10.43
N LEU A 361 -10.91 -38.54 9.47
CA LEU A 361 -11.05 -37.09 9.57
C LEU A 361 -11.63 -36.51 8.28
N ILE A 362 -12.71 -35.75 8.43
CA ILE A 362 -13.25 -34.89 7.38
C ILE A 362 -12.78 -33.47 7.67
N PHE A 363 -11.93 -32.90 6.82
CA PHE A 363 -11.47 -31.52 6.96
C PHE A 363 -11.86 -30.71 5.71
N ARG A 364 -12.54 -29.59 5.90
CA ARG A 364 -12.88 -28.65 4.83
C ARG A 364 -12.29 -27.28 5.11
N ARG A 365 -11.61 -26.70 4.13
CA ARG A 365 -11.14 -25.31 4.24
C ARG A 365 -12.34 -24.35 4.24
N SER A 366 -12.32 -23.36 5.13
CA SER A 366 -13.22 -22.20 5.01
C SER A 366 -12.48 -21.03 4.36
N GLU A 367 -13.12 -20.36 3.42
CA GLU A 367 -12.59 -19.17 2.74
C GLU A 367 -13.04 -17.86 3.41
N ARG A 368 -14.01 -17.94 4.31
CA ARG A 368 -14.70 -16.78 4.89
C ARG A 368 -14.27 -16.60 6.33
N LEU A 369 -13.09 -16.00 6.52
CA LEU A 369 -12.57 -15.66 7.83
C LEU A 369 -13.10 -14.29 8.30
N ASP A 370 -13.62 -14.21 9.51
CA ASP A 370 -14.06 -12.95 10.13
C ASP A 370 -13.77 -12.97 11.62
N ASN A 371 -12.51 -12.72 11.98
CA ASN A 371 -12.07 -12.66 13.38
C ASN A 371 -11.04 -11.53 13.54
N PRO A 372 -11.35 -10.48 14.32
CA PRO A 372 -10.51 -9.28 14.41
C PRO A 372 -9.24 -9.45 15.26
N TYR A 373 -9.10 -10.58 15.96
CA TYR A 373 -7.96 -10.84 16.85
C TYR A 373 -6.86 -11.67 16.20
N LEU A 374 -7.13 -12.27 15.03
CA LEU A 374 -6.12 -12.91 14.23
C LEU A 374 -5.16 -11.86 13.67
N PRO A 375 -3.86 -12.14 13.58
CA PRO A 375 -2.93 -11.23 12.96
C PRO A 375 -3.23 -11.17 11.47
N HIS A 376 -3.32 -9.94 11.00
CA HIS A 376 -3.47 -9.60 9.61
C HIS A 376 -2.12 -9.16 9.06
N PRO A 377 -1.86 -9.31 7.75
CA PRO A 377 -0.67 -8.70 7.18
C PRO A 377 -0.75 -7.20 7.47
N PRO A 378 0.39 -6.52 7.73
CA PRO A 378 0.38 -5.08 7.78
C PRO A 378 -0.29 -4.56 6.50
N LEU A 379 -1.20 -3.62 6.65
CA LEU A 379 -1.86 -3.00 5.51
C LEU A 379 -0.78 -2.34 4.64
N LYS A 380 -0.61 -2.84 3.42
CA LYS A 380 0.29 -2.27 2.42
C LYS A 380 -0.57 -1.57 1.38
N GLY A 381 -0.39 -0.26 1.28
CA GLY A 381 -0.95 0.55 0.19
C GLY A 381 0.11 0.81 -0.87
N GLU A 382 -0.15 0.39 -2.10
CA GLU A 382 0.59 0.84 -3.27
C GLU A 382 -0.11 2.06 -3.84
N PHE A 383 0.61 3.18 -3.89
CA PHE A 383 0.08 4.44 -4.39
C PHE A 383 0.86 4.92 -5.60
N THR A 384 0.12 5.16 -6.68
CA THR A 384 0.67 5.62 -7.96
C THR A 384 -0.05 6.87 -8.42
N LEU A 385 0.71 7.87 -8.89
CA LEU A 385 0.16 9.05 -9.53
C LEU A 385 -0.29 8.67 -10.96
N LYS A 386 -1.60 8.72 -11.24
CA LYS A 386 -2.14 8.41 -12.57
C LYS A 386 -1.83 9.52 -13.57
N GLY A 387 -1.86 10.75 -13.10
CA GLY A 387 -1.65 11.94 -13.91
C GLY A 387 -1.96 13.22 -13.14
N TRP A 388 -1.63 14.34 -13.76
CA TRP A 388 -1.91 15.67 -13.24
C TRP A 388 -2.30 16.64 -14.35
N LEU A 389 -2.93 17.75 -13.98
CA LEU A 389 -3.35 18.83 -14.84
C LEU A 389 -3.14 20.17 -14.13
N GLN A 390 -2.43 21.09 -14.76
CA GLN A 390 -2.35 22.48 -14.30
C GLN A 390 -3.68 23.19 -14.63
N LEU A 391 -4.29 23.82 -13.63
CA LEU A 391 -5.59 24.50 -13.73
C LEU A 391 -5.49 26.00 -13.94
#